data_AF-A0A139BQU8-F1
#
_entry.id   AF-A0A139BQU8-F1
#
_cell.length_a   1.000
_cell.length_b   1.000
_cell.length_c   1.000
_cell.angle_alpha   90.00
_cell.angle_beta   90.00
_cell.angle_gamma   90.00
#
_symmetry.space_group_name_H-M   'P 1'
#
loop_
_entity.id
_entity.type
_entity.pdbx_description
1 polymer ?
#
loop_
_entity_poly.entity_id
_entity_poly.type
_entity_poly.pdbx_seq_one_letter_code
_entity_poly.pdbx_strand_id
1 'polypeptide(L)'
;MKNMTVISGIKMKWLAALAGVLCLTFTAGASAEQNARPCADDAARLCQGMQPGDGHMAKCLKEHSGELSPACKENMAKMKEKASDFRHACKDDMKKICAGIQPGGGRIMQCMKQHEAELSPACKEMMDQHNMNMMDQHNMMDQHKAPQ
;
A
#
# COMPACT_ATOMS: atom_id res chain seq x y z
N MET A 1 -35.53 62.31 -48.12
CA MET A 1 -34.14 62.58 -48.53
C MET A 1 -33.28 62.74 -47.28
N LYS A 2 -32.24 61.90 -47.15
CA LYS A 2 -30.93 62.09 -46.46
C LYS A 2 -30.95 62.19 -44.91
N ASN A 3 -30.31 61.28 -44.18
CA ASN A 3 -28.89 60.90 -44.09
C ASN A 3 -28.02 61.84 -43.21
N MET A 4 -27.30 61.19 -42.29
CA MET A 4 -25.88 61.37 -41.92
C MET A 4 -25.46 62.21 -40.68
N THR A 5 -24.89 61.47 -39.72
CA THR A 5 -23.65 61.70 -38.90
C THR A 5 -23.67 62.87 -37.89
N VAL A 6 -23.08 62.79 -36.68
CA VAL A 6 -21.63 62.82 -36.34
C VAL A 6 -21.36 62.25 -34.92
N ILE A 7 -20.18 61.66 -34.80
CA ILE A 7 -19.52 60.95 -33.69
C ILE A 7 -18.93 61.94 -32.67
N SER A 8 -19.07 61.74 -31.35
CA SER A 8 -18.01 61.98 -30.33
C SER A 8 -18.46 61.69 -28.89
N GLY A 9 -17.73 60.84 -28.17
CA GLY A 9 -17.52 60.95 -26.73
C GLY A 9 -18.45 60.20 -25.76
N ILE A 10 -17.79 59.55 -24.78
CA ILE A 10 -18.29 59.23 -23.43
C ILE A 10 -19.30 58.07 -23.31
N LYS A 11 -18.82 56.91 -22.84
CA LYS A 11 -19.28 56.23 -21.61
C LYS A 11 -18.73 54.79 -21.52
N MET A 12 -17.80 54.61 -20.58
CA MET A 12 -17.90 53.67 -19.47
C MET A 12 -18.86 52.47 -19.69
N LYS A 13 -18.46 51.50 -20.52
CA LYS A 13 -18.82 50.07 -20.47
C LYS A 13 -18.31 49.39 -21.75
N TRP A 14 -17.10 48.83 -21.68
CA TRP A 14 -16.78 47.67 -22.51
C TRP A 14 -17.09 46.44 -21.67
N LEU A 15 -18.29 45.90 -21.89
CA LEU A 15 -18.62 44.51 -21.56
C LEU A 15 -17.78 43.62 -22.48
N ALA A 16 -16.86 42.84 -21.90
CA ALA A 16 -16.46 41.48 -22.30
C ALA A 16 -15.00 41.20 -21.86
N ALA A 17 -14.81 40.97 -20.56
CA ALA A 17 -13.67 40.21 -20.05
C ALA A 17 -14.11 39.51 -18.75
N LEU A 18 -15.16 38.69 -18.83
CA LEU A 18 -15.53 37.73 -17.79
C LEU A 18 -15.19 36.32 -18.26
N ALA A 19 -13.93 36.11 -18.62
CA ALA A 19 -13.34 34.80 -18.88
C ALA A 19 -11.91 34.87 -18.33
N GLY A 20 -11.72 34.60 -17.03
CA GLY A 20 -10.37 34.67 -16.47
C GLY A 20 -10.21 34.74 -14.95
N VAL A 21 -11.24 34.45 -14.15
CA VAL A 21 -11.03 34.07 -12.73
C VAL A 21 -11.49 32.63 -12.57
N LEU A 22 -10.75 31.77 -13.26
CA LEU A 22 -10.82 30.32 -13.25
C LEU A 22 -10.18 29.83 -11.94
N CYS A 23 -10.96 29.20 -11.07
CA CYS A 23 -10.58 28.28 -9.97
C CYS A 23 -9.09 28.23 -9.56
N LEU A 24 -8.66 29.02 -8.55
CA LEU A 24 -7.31 28.91 -7.98
C LEU A 24 -7.26 28.67 -6.46
N THR A 25 -8.32 28.14 -5.83
CA THR A 25 -8.23 27.63 -4.45
C THR A 25 -8.84 26.24 -4.30
N PHE A 26 -8.41 25.30 -5.14
CA PHE A 26 -8.38 23.89 -4.74
C PHE A 26 -7.00 23.65 -4.12
N THR A 27 -6.87 23.77 -2.80
CA THR A 27 -5.73 23.12 -2.14
C THR A 27 -5.95 21.62 -2.31
N ALA A 28 -5.23 21.02 -3.26
CA ALA A 28 -5.10 19.58 -3.33
C ALA A 28 -4.70 19.08 -1.94
N GLY A 29 -5.58 18.31 -1.31
CA GLY A 29 -5.20 17.56 -0.11
C GLY A 29 -3.98 16.72 -0.45
N ALA A 30 -2.99 16.70 0.45
CA ALA A 30 -1.86 15.81 0.32
C ALA A 30 -2.38 14.36 0.29
N SER A 31 -2.51 13.79 -0.90
CA SER A 31 -2.68 12.35 -1.05
C SER A 31 -1.39 11.71 -0.60
N ALA A 32 -1.37 11.23 0.64
CA ALA A 32 -0.35 10.31 1.10
C ALA A 32 -0.32 9.13 0.12
N GLU A 33 0.86 8.93 -0.44
CA GLU A 33 1.26 7.98 -1.44
C GLU A 33 0.65 6.59 -1.21
N GLN A 34 -0.17 6.13 -2.14
CA GLN A 34 -0.91 4.85 -2.07
C GLN A 34 0.00 3.61 -2.17
N ASN A 35 1.32 3.80 -2.28
CA ASN A 35 2.35 2.75 -2.29
C ASN A 35 3.20 2.74 -1.00
N ALA A 36 2.78 3.47 0.04
CA ALA A 36 3.53 3.54 1.28
C ALA A 36 3.56 2.18 2.00
N ARG A 37 4.77 1.66 2.25
CA ARG A 37 5.00 0.61 3.24
C ARG A 37 4.65 1.21 4.61
N PRO A 38 3.50 0.89 5.23
CA PRO A 38 2.92 1.74 6.30
C PRO A 38 3.78 1.84 7.57
N CYS A 39 4.79 0.98 7.69
CA CYS A 39 5.73 0.93 8.81
C CYS A 39 7.16 1.37 8.43
N ALA A 40 7.41 1.90 7.23
CA ALA A 40 8.77 2.22 6.80
C ALA A 40 9.43 3.30 7.66
N ASP A 41 8.75 4.41 7.90
CA ASP A 41 9.28 5.51 8.72
C ASP A 41 9.44 5.11 10.18
N ASP A 42 8.47 4.36 10.72
CA ASP A 42 8.55 3.81 12.07
C ASP A 42 9.73 2.84 12.22
N ALA A 43 9.94 1.96 11.23
CA ALA A 43 11.09 1.05 11.22
C ALA A 43 12.43 1.81 11.13
N ALA A 44 12.52 2.84 10.29
CA ALA A 44 13.72 3.66 10.15
C ALA A 44 14.05 4.44 11.43
N ARG A 45 13.03 4.88 12.17
CA ARG A 45 13.19 5.65 13.41
C ARG A 45 13.47 4.76 14.63
N LEU A 46 12.77 3.64 14.75
CA LEU A 46 12.74 2.80 15.96
C LEU A 46 13.62 1.55 15.86
N CYS A 47 13.82 1.02 14.65
CA CYS A 47 14.38 -0.32 14.43
C CYS A 47 15.69 -0.29 13.62
N GLN A 48 16.52 0.73 13.85
CA GLN A 48 17.82 0.87 13.20
C GLN A 48 18.73 -0.31 13.52
N GLY A 49 19.45 -0.83 12.52
CA GLY A 49 20.37 -1.96 12.68
C GLY A 49 19.71 -3.34 12.75
N MET A 50 18.38 -3.44 12.58
CA MET A 50 17.71 -4.73 12.53
C MET A 50 18.07 -5.50 11.25
N GLN A 51 18.54 -6.74 11.42
CA GLN A 51 18.84 -7.62 10.29
C GLN A 51 17.56 -8.02 9.54
N PRO A 52 17.57 -8.03 8.20
CA PRO A 52 16.46 -8.54 7.42
C PRO A 52 16.29 -10.05 7.65
N GLY A 53 15.07 -10.54 7.44
CA GLY A 53 14.74 -11.94 7.68
C GLY A 53 14.42 -12.25 9.14
N ASP A 54 14.12 -13.52 9.42
CA ASP A 54 13.87 -14.12 10.75
C ASP A 54 12.80 -13.45 11.64
N GLY A 55 12.13 -12.42 11.14
CA GLY A 55 11.12 -11.68 11.90
C GLY A 55 11.70 -10.64 12.85
N HIS A 56 12.98 -10.30 12.78
CA HIS A 56 13.61 -9.29 13.66
C HIS A 56 12.91 -7.93 13.58
N MET A 57 12.60 -7.47 12.37
CA MET A 57 11.87 -6.21 12.16
C MET A 57 10.47 -6.25 12.78
N ALA A 58 9.74 -7.35 12.58
CA ALA A 58 8.41 -7.52 13.14
C ALA A 58 8.45 -7.57 14.68
N LYS A 59 9.49 -8.19 15.26
CA LYS A 59 9.74 -8.21 16.70
C LYS A 59 10.01 -6.81 17.23
N CYS A 60 10.93 -6.07 16.60
CA CYS A 60 11.25 -4.70 17.00
C CYS A 60 10.02 -3.78 16.96
N LEU A 61 9.28 -3.76 15.84
CA LEU A 61 8.06 -2.95 15.72
C LEU A 61 7.01 -3.31 16.79
N LYS A 62 6.92 -4.60 17.16
CA LYS A 62 6.01 -5.04 18.23
C LYS A 62 6.45 -4.52 19.60
N GLU A 63 7.75 -4.52 19.90
CA GLU A 63 8.31 -3.98 21.14
C GLU A 63 8.06 -2.47 21.24
N HIS A 64 8.10 -1.75 20.11
CA HIS A 64 7.78 -0.32 20.02
C HIS A 64 6.31 -0.02 19.67
N SER A 65 5.40 -0.98 19.85
CA SER A 65 4.00 -0.85 19.39
C SER A 65 3.27 0.40 19.90
N GLY A 66 3.64 0.92 21.07
CA GLY A 66 3.08 2.18 21.60
C GLY A 66 3.48 3.42 20.80
N GLU A 67 4.70 3.42 20.26
CA GLU A 67 5.34 4.55 19.57
C GLU A 67 5.15 4.55 18.05
N LEU A 68 4.47 3.52 17.53
CA LEU A 68 4.14 3.41 16.12
C LEU A 68 3.07 4.43 15.71
N SER A 69 3.16 4.86 14.45
CA SER A 69 2.12 5.63 13.78
C SER A 69 0.79 4.84 13.72
N PRO A 70 -0.36 5.53 13.63
CA PRO A 70 -1.66 4.87 13.44
C PRO A 70 -1.68 3.96 12.21
N ALA A 71 -1.10 4.41 11.09
CA ALA A 71 -1.02 3.64 9.86
C ALA A 71 -0.22 2.33 10.03
N CYS A 72 0.93 2.38 10.72
CA CYS A 72 1.69 1.17 11.00
C CYS A 72 0.94 0.22 11.95
N LYS A 73 0.28 0.75 13.00
CA LYS A 73 -0.53 -0.06 13.92
C LYS A 73 -1.63 -0.83 13.20
N GLU A 74 -2.38 -0.15 12.34
CA GLU A 74 -3.43 -0.76 11.53
C GLU A 74 -2.87 -1.84 10.61
N ASN A 75 -1.77 -1.54 9.91
CA ASN A 75 -1.10 -2.51 9.05
C ASN A 75 -0.59 -3.73 9.84
N MET A 76 -0.01 -3.55 11.01
CA MET A 76 0.43 -4.64 11.87
C MET A 76 -0.73 -5.51 12.35
N ALA A 77 -1.89 -4.92 12.65
CA ALA A 77 -3.10 -5.67 12.98
C ALA A 77 -3.56 -6.53 11.80
N LYS A 78 -3.66 -5.95 10.60
CA LYS A 78 -4.02 -6.68 9.37
C LYS A 78 -3.04 -7.82 9.08
N MET A 79 -1.73 -7.58 9.20
CA MET A 79 -0.72 -8.63 8.98
C MET A 79 -0.80 -9.74 10.03
N LYS A 80 -1.12 -9.40 11.28
CA LYS A 80 -1.30 -10.39 12.35
C LYS A 80 -2.51 -11.29 12.07
N GLU A 81 -3.62 -10.73 11.60
CA GLU A 81 -4.82 -11.46 11.19
C GLU A 81 -4.51 -12.42 10.05
N LYS A 82 -3.96 -11.94 8.93
CA LYS A 82 -3.56 -12.80 7.80
C LYS A 82 -2.61 -13.93 8.21
N ALA A 83 -1.65 -13.63 9.08
CA ALA A 83 -0.73 -14.64 9.59
C ALA A 83 -1.41 -15.63 10.56
N SER A 84 -2.48 -15.23 11.24
CA SER A 84 -3.31 -16.12 12.06
C SER A 84 -4.10 -17.07 11.18
N ASP A 85 -4.76 -16.56 10.14
CA ASP A 85 -5.56 -17.35 9.21
C ASP A 85 -4.70 -18.40 8.50
N PHE A 86 -3.52 -17.97 8.00
CA PHE A 86 -2.54 -18.88 7.42
C PHE A 86 -2.12 -19.98 8.41
N ARG A 87 -1.73 -19.61 9.64
CA ARG A 87 -1.33 -20.59 10.66
C ARG A 87 -2.46 -21.54 11.02
N HIS A 88 -3.70 -21.08 10.99
CA HIS A 88 -4.86 -21.91 11.29
C HIS A 88 -5.08 -22.95 10.20
N ALA A 89 -5.16 -22.51 8.94
CA ALA A 89 -5.39 -23.39 7.80
C ALA A 89 -4.24 -24.39 7.58
N CYS A 90 -3.00 -23.95 7.76
CA CYS A 90 -1.81 -24.75 7.47
C CYS A 90 -1.19 -25.44 8.70
N LYS A 91 -1.85 -25.41 9.87
CA LYS A 91 -1.26 -25.86 11.14
C LYS A 91 -0.73 -27.29 11.09
N ASP A 92 -1.55 -28.21 10.59
CA ASP A 92 -1.24 -29.62 10.61
C ASP A 92 -0.28 -30.00 9.49
N ASP A 93 -0.40 -29.36 8.32
CA ASP A 93 0.57 -29.46 7.23
C ASP A 93 1.95 -28.98 7.69
N MET A 94 2.03 -27.87 8.43
CA MET A 94 3.31 -27.35 8.96
C MET A 94 3.99 -28.35 9.87
N LYS A 95 3.21 -29.01 10.74
CA LYS A 95 3.74 -30.00 11.68
C LYS A 95 4.14 -31.30 11.01
N LYS A 96 3.41 -31.72 9.98
CA LYS A 96 3.62 -32.99 9.31
C LYS A 96 4.72 -32.91 8.25
N ILE A 97 4.67 -31.88 7.42
CA ILE A 97 5.48 -31.75 6.21
C ILE A 97 6.75 -30.94 6.51
N CYS A 98 6.62 -29.83 7.23
CA CYS A 98 7.72 -28.91 7.52
C CYS A 98 8.27 -29.03 8.95
N ALA A 99 8.18 -30.23 9.53
CA ALA A 99 8.71 -30.51 10.86
C ALA A 99 10.22 -30.18 10.92
N GLY A 100 10.65 -29.47 11.97
CA GLY A 100 12.06 -29.14 12.18
C GLY A 100 12.58 -27.93 11.38
N ILE A 101 11.77 -27.32 10.51
CA ILE A 101 12.14 -26.08 9.83
C ILE A 101 12.05 -24.91 10.83
N GLN A 102 13.16 -24.17 10.97
CA GLN A 102 13.19 -23.00 11.84
C GLN A 102 12.24 -21.90 11.32
N PRO A 103 11.32 -21.37 12.16
CA PRO A 103 10.46 -20.24 11.77
C PRO A 103 11.24 -18.98 11.40
N GLY A 104 10.63 -18.11 10.60
CA GLY A 104 11.23 -16.85 10.15
C GLY A 104 11.92 -16.95 8.78
N GLY A 105 12.26 -15.79 8.22
CA GLY A 105 12.98 -15.69 6.93
C GLY A 105 12.26 -16.33 5.73
N GLY A 106 10.97 -16.62 5.84
CA GLY A 106 10.21 -17.30 4.77
C GLY A 106 10.49 -18.81 4.65
N ARG A 107 11.29 -19.43 5.53
CA ARG A 107 11.69 -20.85 5.40
C ARG A 107 10.51 -21.82 5.41
N ILE A 108 9.53 -21.61 6.30
CA ILE A 108 8.31 -22.44 6.34
C ILE A 108 7.53 -22.30 5.03
N MET A 109 7.39 -21.07 4.50
CA MET A 109 6.72 -20.85 3.22
C MET A 109 7.45 -21.55 2.07
N GLN A 110 8.78 -21.54 2.08
CA GLN A 110 9.59 -22.23 1.09
C GLN A 110 9.37 -23.75 1.15
N CYS A 111 9.37 -24.33 2.36
CA CYS A 111 9.06 -25.74 2.55
C CYS A 111 7.66 -26.08 2.01
N MET A 112 6.64 -25.28 2.36
CA MET A 112 5.27 -25.50 1.86
C MET A 112 5.18 -25.44 0.34
N LYS A 113 5.89 -24.52 -0.30
CA LYS A 113 5.94 -24.43 -1.78
C LYS A 113 6.59 -25.67 -2.41
N GLN A 114 7.64 -26.21 -1.78
CA GLN A 114 8.31 -27.43 -2.28
C GLN A 114 7.43 -28.68 -2.15
N HIS A 115 6.50 -28.66 -1.19
CA HIS A 115 5.59 -29.77 -0.90
C HIS A 115 4.13 -29.42 -1.22
N GLU A 116 3.88 -28.53 -2.18
CA GLU A 116 2.53 -28.00 -2.47
C GLU A 116 1.52 -29.11 -2.81
N ALA A 117 1.97 -30.17 -3.47
CA ALA A 117 1.14 -31.32 -3.83
C ALA A 117 0.71 -32.18 -2.63
N GLU A 118 1.39 -32.04 -1.49
CA GLU A 118 1.14 -32.80 -0.26
C GLU A 118 0.28 -32.02 0.76
N LEU A 119 0.03 -30.73 0.49
CA LEU A 119 -0.76 -29.86 1.37
C LEU A 119 -2.24 -30.28 1.38
N SER A 120 -2.87 -30.06 2.53
CA SER A 120 -4.34 -30.13 2.60
C SER A 120 -5.00 -29.12 1.66
N PRO A 121 -6.23 -29.38 1.18
CA PRO A 121 -6.96 -28.43 0.33
C PRO A 121 -7.10 -27.04 0.97
N ALA A 122 -7.34 -26.99 2.28
CA ALA A 122 -7.48 -25.74 3.03
C ALA A 122 -6.17 -24.94 3.08
N CYS A 123 -5.04 -25.61 3.33
CA CYS A 123 -3.74 -24.92 3.31
C CYS A 123 -3.35 -24.50 1.89
N LYS A 124 -3.66 -25.32 0.87
CA LYS A 124 -3.41 -24.98 -0.53
C LYS A 124 -4.16 -23.71 -0.95
N GLU A 125 -5.45 -23.63 -0.63
CA GLU A 125 -6.24 -22.42 -0.87
C GLU A 125 -5.60 -21.21 -0.18
N MET A 126 -5.12 -21.36 1.06
CA MET A 126 -4.43 -20.26 1.72
C MET A 126 -3.08 -19.89 1.09
N MET A 127 -2.32 -20.86 0.60
CA MET A 127 -1.07 -20.61 -0.12
C MET A 127 -1.33 -19.83 -1.41
N ASP A 128 -2.39 -20.17 -2.13
CA ASP A 128 -2.81 -19.48 -3.35
C ASP A 128 -3.24 -18.04 -3.03
N GLN A 129 -4.08 -17.84 -2.02
CA GLN A 129 -4.47 -16.51 -1.55
C GLN A 129 -3.26 -15.68 -1.12
N HIS A 130 -2.29 -16.27 -0.42
CA HIS A 130 -1.05 -15.57 -0.05
C HIS A 130 -0.24 -15.18 -1.30
N ASN A 131 -0.17 -16.04 -2.31
CA ASN A 131 0.57 -15.78 -3.55
C ASN A 131 -0.10 -14.67 -4.38
N MET A 132 -1.43 -14.65 -4.43
CA MET A 132 -2.23 -13.61 -5.09
C MET A 132 -2.11 -12.25 -4.38
N ASN A 133 -2.08 -12.23 -3.03
CA ASN A 133 -1.82 -11.01 -2.27
C ASN A 133 -0.43 -10.40 -2.56
N MET A 134 0.59 -11.21 -2.89
CA MET A 134 1.88 -10.70 -3.37
C MET A 134 1.78 -10.15 -4.80
N MET A 135 0.93 -10.74 -5.66
CA MET A 135 0.68 -10.26 -7.01
C MET A 135 -0.13 -8.96 -7.05
N ASP A 136 -1.07 -8.72 -6.13
CA ASP A 136 -1.79 -7.45 -6.04
C ASP A 136 -0.84 -6.27 -5.72
N GLN A 137 0.22 -6.51 -4.94
CA GLN A 137 1.24 -5.50 -4.66
C GLN A 137 2.21 -5.28 -5.83
N HIS A 138 2.49 -6.32 -6.63
CA HIS A 138 3.37 -6.21 -7.79
C HIS A 138 2.65 -5.66 -9.03
N ASN A 139 1.37 -6.00 -9.24
CA ASN A 139 0.58 -5.53 -10.38
C ASN A 139 0.22 -4.03 -10.27
N MET A 140 0.32 -3.42 -9.08
CA MET A 140 0.30 -1.96 -8.93
C MET A 140 1.64 -1.27 -9.25
N MET A 141 2.75 -2.01 -9.30
CA MET A 141 4.07 -1.46 -9.73
C MET A 141 4.15 -1.33 -11.25
N ASP A 142 3.40 -2.14 -12.02
CA ASP A 142 3.39 -2.08 -13.48
C ASP A 142 2.48 -0.97 -14.04
N GLN A 143 1.49 -0.49 -13.28
CA GLN A 143 0.58 0.59 -13.70
C GLN A 143 1.18 2.01 -13.56
N HIS A 144 2.37 2.16 -13.00
CA HIS A 144 3.06 3.45 -12.82
C HIS A 144 4.24 3.67 -13.77
N LYS A 145 4.48 2.79 -14.74
CA LYS A 145 5.43 3.07 -15.82
C LYS A 145 4.75 3.98 -16.85
N ALA A 146 4.90 5.29 -16.67
CA ALA A 146 4.53 6.28 -17.68
C ALA A 146 5.16 5.89 -19.04
N PRO A 147 4.45 6.09 -20.17
CA PRO A 147 5.09 6.00 -21.48
C PRO A 147 6.24 7.04 -21.52
N GLN A 148 7.43 6.59 -21.93
CA GLN A 148 8.49 7.51 -22.33
C GLN A 148 8.16 8.15 -23.68
#